data_AF-A0A948RZ46-F1
#
_entry.id   AF-A0A948RZ46-F1
#
_cell.length_a   1.000
_cell.length_b   1.000
_cell.length_c   1.000
_cell.angle_alpha   90.00
_cell.angle_beta   90.00
_cell.angle_gamma   90.00
#
_symmetry.space_group_name_H-M   'P 1'
#
loop_
_entity.id
_entity.type
_entity.pdbx_description
1 polymer ?
#
loop_
_entity_poly.entity_id
_entity_poly.type
_entity_poly.pdbx_seq_one_letter_code
_entity_poly.pdbx_strand_id
1 'polypeptide(L)'
;MKRMLICCIALLLAGASMFESADARDWYVSAATGKGKAGTIEKPAKDLGNIISLLADGDRIFIAEGTYPGRGENGHDGITVPVEIYGGWDANFKQRDPWGAHRTILSGSNKSANWDGGYRLSIDLSKWRKNAEHRIVVDGIIVDNGDRNRYATEAQNKIIRSANPKNGEMPTPESGGISVAPWKLGDAVIRNCIVMNTAPTDGAFSIWGHQSSEMVIENNLAINNTGNGFSLHTSWHPREGQDIPIFTFKNNTSLFNEKHDAMATYGGAALKLESDTQVTATDCVFAFNDYYGVDNAKRAQGVILSANAFAGNLRADYLEFDTKMNLDVLEDEAENLDEAEENVAAEFQIPIPADWTAKYAARVVIDRNAAEADVQAIGGWENSVRSILGLNLQGTDLKIDTDVWLPRLGLEDGIKAGSSKYATLYGCQNPGVSGPID
;
A
#
# COMPACT_ATOMS: atom_id res chain seq x y z
N MET A 1 -61.32 7.52 62.39
CA MET A 1 -59.86 7.69 62.31
C MET A 1 -59.24 6.32 62.56
N LYS A 2 -58.36 5.69 61.77
CA LYS A 2 -57.71 5.93 60.49
C LYS A 2 -57.45 4.52 59.92
N ARG A 3 -57.71 4.31 58.62
CA ARG A 3 -57.41 3.06 57.90
C ARG A 3 -55.89 2.95 57.76
N MET A 4 -55.35 1.77 58.07
CA MET A 4 -53.92 1.44 57.97
C MET A 4 -53.65 0.94 56.55
N LEU A 5 -52.84 1.71 55.81
CA LEU A 5 -52.44 1.46 54.43
C LEU A 5 -51.19 0.56 54.45
N ILE A 6 -51.29 -0.65 53.89
CA ILE A 6 -50.14 -1.52 53.62
C ILE A 6 -49.53 -1.04 52.30
N CYS A 7 -48.27 -0.61 52.35
CA CYS A 7 -47.50 -0.22 51.18
C CYS A 7 -46.45 -1.32 50.92
N CYS A 8 -46.65 -2.10 49.86
CA CYS A 8 -45.68 -3.06 49.35
C CYS A 8 -44.56 -2.30 48.63
N ILE A 9 -43.34 -2.33 49.17
CA ILE A 9 -42.13 -1.91 48.46
C ILE A 9 -41.67 -3.10 47.62
N ALA A 10 -41.80 -2.99 46.30
CA ALA A 10 -41.18 -3.90 45.35
C ALA A 10 -39.70 -3.54 45.21
N LEU A 11 -38.82 -4.49 45.54
CA LEU A 11 -37.39 -4.40 45.26
C LEU A 11 -37.19 -4.56 43.74
N LEU A 12 -36.93 -3.46 43.04
CA LEU A 12 -36.40 -3.45 41.68
C LEU A 12 -34.91 -3.74 41.74
N LEU A 13 -34.53 -4.99 41.52
CA LEU A 13 -33.16 -5.37 41.14
C LEU A 13 -32.92 -4.85 39.72
N ALA A 14 -32.40 -3.63 39.61
CA ALA A 14 -31.81 -3.14 38.39
C ALA A 14 -30.51 -3.91 38.15
N GLY A 15 -30.57 -4.90 37.26
CA GLY A 15 -29.38 -5.52 36.69
C GLY A 15 -28.62 -4.46 35.89
N ALA A 16 -27.59 -3.88 36.50
CA ALA A 16 -26.55 -3.20 35.77
C ALA A 16 -25.82 -4.27 34.95
N SER A 17 -26.19 -4.41 33.68
CA SER A 17 -25.34 -5.03 32.68
C SER A 17 -24.07 -4.19 32.59
N MET A 18 -23.05 -4.61 33.34
CA MET A 18 -21.69 -4.18 33.13
C MET A 18 -21.34 -4.56 31.70
N PHE A 19 -21.24 -3.56 30.82
CA PHE A 19 -20.52 -3.71 29.57
C PHE A 19 -19.06 -3.89 29.96
N GLU A 20 -18.61 -5.13 30.05
CA GLU A 20 -17.21 -5.49 30.09
C GLU A 20 -16.60 -4.89 28.81
N SER A 21 -15.72 -3.88 28.93
CA SER A 21 -14.83 -3.58 27.81
C SER A 21 -14.04 -4.85 27.59
N ALA A 22 -14.17 -5.48 26.42
CA ALA A 22 -13.25 -6.54 26.06
C ALA A 22 -11.86 -5.91 26.07
N ASP A 23 -11.04 -6.24 27.06
CA ASP A 23 -9.67 -5.78 27.14
C ASP A 23 -8.95 -6.20 25.86
N ALA A 24 -8.20 -5.25 25.27
CA ALA A 24 -7.33 -5.50 24.13
C ALA A 24 -6.48 -6.75 24.36
N ARG A 25 -6.53 -7.69 23.43
CA ARG A 25 -5.90 -8.99 23.55
C ARG A 25 -4.68 -9.12 22.63
N ASP A 26 -3.68 -9.84 23.14
CA ASP A 26 -2.55 -10.28 22.33
C ASP A 26 -2.85 -11.59 21.58
N TRP A 27 -2.56 -11.55 20.29
CA TRP A 27 -2.68 -12.65 19.35
C TRP A 27 -1.30 -13.04 18.83
N TYR A 28 -1.05 -14.34 18.75
CA TYR A 28 0.21 -14.89 18.28
C TYR A 28 -0.02 -15.75 17.04
N VAL A 29 0.75 -15.49 15.99
CA VAL A 29 0.66 -16.19 14.70
C VAL A 29 2.02 -16.77 14.34
N SER A 30 2.07 -18.05 13.99
CA SER A 30 3.30 -18.74 13.57
C SER A 30 2.99 -19.77 12.50
N ALA A 31 3.64 -19.65 11.34
CA ALA A 31 3.53 -20.64 10.27
C ALA A 31 4.10 -22.00 10.69
N ALA A 32 5.13 -22.00 11.53
CA ALA A 32 5.87 -23.20 11.95
C ALA A 32 5.16 -24.01 13.05
N THR A 33 4.65 -23.33 14.08
CA THR A 33 4.08 -23.99 15.28
C THR A 33 2.57 -23.82 15.41
N GLY A 34 1.97 -22.94 14.60
CA GLY A 34 0.59 -22.53 14.75
C GLY A 34 -0.44 -23.57 14.30
N LYS A 35 -1.57 -23.60 15.00
CA LYS A 35 -2.72 -24.46 14.69
C LYS A 35 -4.02 -23.90 15.27
N GLY A 36 -5.13 -24.16 14.57
CA GLY A 36 -6.46 -23.74 15.02
C GLY A 36 -6.58 -22.22 15.14
N LYS A 37 -7.44 -21.77 16.06
CA LYS A 37 -7.82 -20.35 16.23
C LYS A 37 -7.55 -19.82 17.64
N ALA A 38 -6.77 -20.55 18.45
CA ALA A 38 -6.51 -20.15 19.83
C ALA A 38 -5.70 -18.85 19.88
N GLY A 39 -4.58 -18.78 19.14
CA GLY A 39 -3.79 -17.56 19.00
C GLY A 39 -3.15 -17.08 20.31
N THR A 40 -2.86 -17.99 21.25
CA THR A 40 -2.04 -17.67 22.43
C THR A 40 -0.57 -17.95 22.12
N ILE A 41 0.35 -17.43 22.93
CA ILE A 41 1.79 -17.66 22.73
C ILE A 41 2.16 -19.16 22.74
N GLU A 42 1.50 -19.98 23.57
CA GLU A 42 1.72 -21.44 23.62
C GLU A 42 1.00 -22.20 22.49
N LYS A 43 -0.04 -21.61 21.92
CA LYS A 43 -0.87 -22.20 20.85
C LYS A 43 -1.15 -21.13 19.79
N PRO A 44 -0.11 -20.68 19.05
CA PRO A 44 -0.30 -19.63 18.06
C PRO A 44 -1.25 -20.11 16.96
N ALA A 45 -1.89 -19.16 16.29
CA ALA A 45 -2.64 -19.45 15.07
C ALA A 45 -1.66 -19.70 13.92
N LYS A 46 -2.06 -20.52 12.95
CA LYS A 46 -1.17 -20.85 11.81
C LYS A 46 -1.00 -19.69 10.82
N ASP A 47 -2.02 -18.85 10.71
CA ASP A 47 -2.14 -17.80 9.70
C ASP A 47 -3.10 -16.73 10.23
N LEU A 48 -2.87 -15.47 9.84
CA LEU A 48 -3.67 -14.32 10.26
C LEU A 48 -5.16 -14.52 9.94
N GLY A 49 -5.48 -15.05 8.75
CA GLY A 49 -6.86 -15.30 8.31
C GLY A 49 -7.64 -16.30 9.18
N ASN A 50 -6.96 -17.04 10.07
CA ASN A 50 -7.63 -17.91 11.05
C ASN A 50 -8.20 -17.17 12.25
N ILE A 51 -7.68 -15.97 12.57
CA ILE A 51 -8.07 -15.19 13.74
C ILE A 51 -8.80 -13.89 13.41
N ILE A 52 -8.78 -13.42 12.14
CA ILE A 52 -9.44 -12.16 11.72
C ILE A 52 -10.88 -12.03 12.27
N SER A 53 -11.69 -13.09 12.19
CA SER A 53 -13.09 -13.06 12.64
C SER A 53 -13.26 -12.98 14.16
N LEU A 54 -12.16 -13.06 14.91
CA LEU A 54 -12.11 -13.03 16.38
C LEU A 54 -11.47 -11.74 16.90
N LEU A 55 -10.87 -10.93 16.01
CA LEU A 55 -10.21 -9.69 16.39
C LEU A 55 -11.25 -8.69 16.92
N ALA A 56 -10.84 -7.99 17.97
CA ALA A 56 -11.56 -6.90 18.56
C ALA A 56 -10.76 -5.59 18.45
N ASP A 57 -11.46 -4.51 18.77
CA ASP A 57 -10.94 -3.16 18.85
C ASP A 57 -9.75 -3.08 19.84
N GLY A 58 -8.58 -2.65 19.36
CA GLY A 58 -7.37 -2.50 20.16
C GLY A 58 -6.49 -3.74 20.27
N ASP A 59 -6.87 -4.86 19.66
CA ASP A 59 -6.06 -6.10 19.70
C ASP A 59 -4.66 -5.91 19.09
N ARG A 60 -3.67 -6.59 19.67
CA ARG A 60 -2.28 -6.62 19.19
C ARG A 60 -1.96 -7.99 18.61
N ILE A 61 -1.31 -8.03 17.47
CA ILE A 61 -1.04 -9.25 16.71
C ILE A 61 0.46 -9.35 16.46
N PHE A 62 1.09 -10.37 17.04
CA PHE A 62 2.49 -10.69 16.87
C PHE A 62 2.63 -11.85 15.90
N ILE A 63 3.37 -11.64 14.82
CA ILE A 63 3.56 -12.63 13.75
C ILE A 63 5.02 -13.05 13.71
N ALA A 64 5.24 -14.35 13.88
CA ALA A 64 6.56 -14.96 13.77
C ALA A 64 7.03 -15.01 12.32
N GLU A 65 8.31 -15.29 12.15
CA GLU A 65 8.98 -15.53 10.89
C GLU A 65 8.28 -16.61 10.06
N GLY A 66 8.33 -16.44 8.74
CA GLY A 66 7.80 -17.39 7.78
C GLY A 66 6.95 -16.73 6.69
N THR A 67 6.46 -17.59 5.79
CA THR A 67 5.62 -17.19 4.66
C THR A 67 4.17 -17.57 4.92
N TYR A 68 3.28 -16.59 4.80
CA TYR A 68 1.86 -16.70 5.09
C TYR A 68 1.06 -16.45 3.81
N PRO A 69 0.51 -17.48 3.17
CA PRO A 69 -0.24 -17.35 1.92
C PRO A 69 -1.69 -16.87 2.13
N GLY A 70 -2.10 -16.63 3.39
CA GLY A 70 -3.48 -16.36 3.77
C GLY A 70 -4.28 -17.65 3.94
N ARG A 71 -5.45 -17.56 4.58
CA ARG A 71 -6.28 -18.73 4.87
C ARG A 71 -6.73 -19.43 3.59
N GLY A 72 -6.28 -20.66 3.40
CA GLY A 72 -6.58 -21.42 2.19
C GLY A 72 -5.85 -20.88 0.96
N GLU A 73 -4.71 -20.21 1.16
CA GLU A 73 -3.87 -19.61 0.11
C GLU A 73 -4.60 -18.53 -0.71
N ASN A 74 -5.60 -17.88 -0.12
CA ASN A 74 -6.41 -16.87 -0.80
C ASN A 74 -5.61 -15.62 -1.20
N GLY A 75 -4.50 -15.33 -0.48
CA GLY A 75 -3.69 -14.13 -0.69
C GLY A 75 -4.30 -12.83 -0.19
N HIS A 76 -5.28 -12.87 0.73
CA HIS A 76 -5.93 -11.68 1.27
C HIS A 76 -6.28 -11.84 2.75
N ASP A 77 -5.86 -10.87 3.56
CA ASP A 77 -6.24 -10.72 4.97
C ASP A 77 -6.92 -9.35 5.19
N GLY A 78 -8.25 -9.36 5.26
CA GLY A 78 -9.07 -8.17 5.46
C GLY A 78 -9.61 -8.02 6.89
N ILE A 79 -9.21 -6.95 7.57
CA ILE A 79 -9.55 -6.65 8.96
C ILE A 79 -10.46 -5.42 9.01
N THR A 80 -11.48 -5.46 9.87
CA THR A 80 -12.52 -4.41 9.96
C THR A 80 -12.66 -3.79 11.35
N VAL A 81 -11.64 -3.98 12.20
CA VAL A 81 -11.53 -3.40 13.54
C VAL A 81 -10.12 -2.81 13.69
N PRO A 82 -9.93 -1.74 14.47
CA PRO A 82 -8.59 -1.18 14.69
C PRO A 82 -7.74 -2.20 15.46
N VAL A 83 -6.55 -2.48 14.94
CA VAL A 83 -5.60 -3.43 15.52
C VAL A 83 -4.17 -2.95 15.29
N GLU A 84 -3.27 -3.53 16.06
CA GLU A 84 -1.83 -3.36 15.89
C GLU A 84 -1.20 -4.66 15.42
N ILE A 85 -0.43 -4.62 14.34
CA ILE A 85 0.22 -5.78 13.74
C ILE A 85 1.73 -5.60 13.76
N TYR A 86 2.42 -6.56 14.37
CA TYR A 86 3.86 -6.60 14.53
C TYR A 86 4.41 -7.88 13.91
N GLY A 87 4.94 -7.78 12.70
CA GLY A 87 5.74 -8.82 12.06
C GLY A 87 7.19 -8.79 12.52
N GLY A 88 7.94 -9.82 12.15
CA GLY A 88 9.38 -9.87 12.36
C GLY A 88 9.85 -10.67 13.56
N TRP A 89 9.01 -11.48 14.21
CA TRP A 89 9.38 -12.21 15.43
C TRP A 89 10.03 -13.56 15.16
N ASP A 90 10.95 -14.00 15.99
CA ASP A 90 11.39 -15.40 15.97
C ASP A 90 10.25 -16.36 16.34
N ALA A 91 10.42 -17.65 16.08
CA ALA A 91 9.39 -18.65 16.35
C ALA A 91 8.89 -18.71 17.81
N ASN A 92 9.63 -18.14 18.76
CA ASN A 92 9.28 -18.10 20.19
C ASN A 92 8.86 -16.71 20.70
N PHE A 93 8.75 -15.71 19.82
CA PHE A 93 8.34 -14.32 20.14
C PHE A 93 9.22 -13.61 21.18
N LYS A 94 10.53 -13.86 21.13
CA LYS A 94 11.56 -13.27 22.02
C LYS A 94 12.48 -12.29 21.34
N GLN A 95 12.72 -12.45 20.05
CA GLN A 95 13.58 -11.57 19.27
C GLN A 95 12.83 -11.09 18.04
N ARG A 96 13.06 -9.83 17.66
CA ARG A 96 12.44 -9.24 16.49
C ARG A 96 13.49 -8.67 15.55
N ASP A 97 13.43 -9.08 14.30
CA ASP A 97 14.30 -8.63 13.21
C ASP A 97 13.53 -8.72 11.87
N PRO A 98 12.71 -7.69 11.54
CA PRO A 98 11.71 -7.81 10.49
C PRO A 98 12.31 -7.86 9.08
N TRP A 99 13.52 -7.35 8.86
CA TRP A 99 14.19 -7.36 7.55
C TRP A 99 15.37 -8.35 7.50
N GLY A 100 15.88 -8.78 8.65
CA GLY A 100 16.96 -9.77 8.76
C GLY A 100 16.45 -11.18 8.99
N ALA A 101 16.73 -11.76 10.15
CA ALA A 101 16.54 -13.20 10.39
C ALA A 101 15.07 -13.64 10.48
N HIS A 102 14.16 -12.76 10.92
CA HIS A 102 12.84 -13.16 11.41
C HIS A 102 11.68 -12.65 10.55
N ARG A 103 11.89 -12.57 9.23
CA ARG A 103 10.97 -11.96 8.27
C ARG A 103 9.57 -12.58 8.30
N THR A 104 8.55 -11.75 8.45
CA THR A 104 7.15 -12.11 8.23
C THR A 104 6.74 -11.75 6.81
N ILE A 105 6.56 -12.75 5.95
CA ILE A 105 6.28 -12.58 4.52
C ILE A 105 4.81 -12.94 4.25
N LEU A 106 4.01 -11.96 3.87
CA LEU A 106 2.65 -12.15 3.40
C LEU A 106 2.66 -12.34 1.88
N SER A 107 2.12 -13.47 1.42
CA SER A 107 2.05 -13.83 -0.01
C SER A 107 0.74 -14.56 -0.35
N GLY A 108 0.68 -15.31 -1.44
CA GLY A 108 -0.49 -16.10 -1.83
C GLY A 108 -0.18 -16.98 -3.03
N SER A 109 -1.22 -17.55 -3.64
CA SER A 109 -1.08 -18.41 -4.82
C SER A 109 -2.04 -17.99 -5.93
N ASN A 110 -1.51 -17.72 -7.12
CA ASN A 110 -2.31 -17.42 -8.30
C ASN A 110 -3.15 -18.63 -8.79
N LYS A 111 -2.97 -19.81 -8.20
CA LYS A 111 -3.72 -21.04 -8.54
C LYS A 111 -4.63 -21.51 -7.40
N SER A 112 -4.76 -20.73 -6.32
CA SER A 112 -5.65 -21.10 -5.23
C SER A 112 -7.11 -21.13 -5.68
N ALA A 113 -7.85 -22.17 -5.26
CA ALA A 113 -9.29 -22.22 -5.43
C ALA A 113 -10.04 -21.18 -4.58
N ASN A 114 -9.39 -20.63 -3.55
CA ASN A 114 -9.94 -19.59 -2.68
C ASN A 114 -9.39 -18.20 -3.02
N TRP A 115 -8.77 -18.04 -4.19
CA TRP A 115 -8.10 -16.79 -4.57
C TRP A 115 -8.97 -15.56 -4.35
N ASP A 116 -8.35 -14.52 -3.81
CA ASP A 116 -8.93 -13.22 -3.58
C ASP A 116 -7.99 -12.15 -4.14
N GLY A 117 -8.56 -11.22 -4.92
CA GLY A 117 -7.85 -10.13 -5.58
C GLY A 117 -7.66 -8.89 -4.71
N GLY A 118 -8.13 -8.88 -3.47
CA GLY A 118 -7.94 -7.79 -2.52
C GLY A 118 -6.48 -7.54 -2.15
N TYR A 119 -6.22 -6.40 -1.50
CA TYR A 119 -4.89 -6.05 -0.97
C TYR A 119 -4.37 -7.21 -0.12
N ARG A 120 -3.05 -7.48 -0.12
CA ARG A 120 -2.55 -8.62 0.66
C ARG A 120 -2.92 -8.46 2.14
N LEU A 121 -2.74 -7.28 2.70
CA LEU A 121 -3.23 -6.87 4.01
C LEU A 121 -4.11 -5.62 3.86
N SER A 122 -5.32 -5.64 4.39
CA SER A 122 -6.15 -4.43 4.48
C SER A 122 -6.76 -4.27 5.86
N ILE A 123 -6.67 -3.07 6.43
CA ILE A 123 -7.42 -2.66 7.62
C ILE A 123 -8.37 -1.55 7.18
N ASP A 124 -9.66 -1.87 7.04
CA ASP A 124 -10.71 -0.95 6.57
C ASP A 124 -11.81 -0.81 7.63
N LEU A 125 -11.85 0.37 8.25
CA LEU A 125 -12.76 0.69 9.35
C LEU A 125 -14.07 1.35 8.90
N SER A 126 -14.36 1.39 7.59
CA SER A 126 -15.59 1.96 7.03
C SER A 126 -16.88 1.33 7.59
N LYS A 127 -16.80 0.12 8.14
CA LYS A 127 -17.89 -0.60 8.82
C LYS A 127 -17.82 -0.56 10.35
N TRP A 128 -16.68 -0.21 10.95
CA TRP A 128 -16.51 -0.12 12.40
C TRP A 128 -17.28 1.06 12.99
N ARG A 129 -17.19 2.24 12.35
CA ARG A 129 -18.01 3.44 12.58
C ARG A 129 -18.23 3.87 14.04
N LYS A 130 -17.31 3.56 14.97
CA LYS A 130 -17.36 4.13 16.32
C LYS A 130 -16.71 5.51 16.29
N ASN A 131 -17.34 6.50 16.90
CA ASN A 131 -16.75 7.84 17.02
C ASN A 131 -15.88 7.89 18.29
N ALA A 132 -14.78 7.16 18.26
CA ALA A 132 -13.82 7.08 19.35
C ALA A 132 -12.40 7.14 18.78
N GLU A 133 -11.49 7.69 19.56
CA GLU A 133 -10.05 7.59 19.28
C GLU A 133 -9.66 6.12 19.17
N HIS A 134 -8.87 5.80 18.15
CA HIS A 134 -8.37 4.46 17.91
C HIS A 134 -7.04 4.54 17.17
N ARG A 135 -6.28 3.45 17.27
CA ARG A 135 -4.95 3.36 16.68
C ARG A 135 -4.84 2.13 15.82
N ILE A 136 -4.20 2.29 14.66
CA ILE A 136 -3.78 1.20 13.79
C ILE A 136 -2.25 1.19 13.76
N VAL A 137 -1.64 0.01 13.86
CA VAL A 137 -0.21 -0.15 13.62
C VAL A 137 0.03 -1.29 12.63
N VAL A 138 0.89 -1.06 11.65
CA VAL A 138 1.43 -2.10 10.78
C VAL A 138 2.94 -1.96 10.76
N ASP A 139 3.64 -2.87 11.42
CA ASP A 139 5.08 -2.79 11.66
C ASP A 139 5.79 -4.08 11.27
N GLY A 140 6.77 -4.01 10.36
CA GLY A 140 7.66 -5.13 10.05
C GLY A 140 7.04 -6.22 9.18
N ILE A 141 6.12 -5.85 8.30
CA ILE A 141 5.46 -6.76 7.36
C ILE A 141 6.12 -6.65 5.99
N ILE A 142 6.45 -7.81 5.39
CA ILE A 142 6.89 -7.89 4.00
C ILE A 142 5.75 -8.48 3.17
N VAL A 143 5.34 -7.80 2.11
CA VAL A 143 4.43 -8.33 1.10
C VAL A 143 5.20 -8.61 -0.18
N ASP A 144 5.17 -9.86 -0.62
CA ASP A 144 5.66 -10.28 -1.94
C ASP A 144 4.53 -10.94 -2.73
N ASN A 145 3.99 -10.22 -3.70
CA ASN A 145 2.92 -10.69 -4.58
C ASN A 145 3.44 -11.50 -5.79
N GLY A 146 4.75 -11.80 -5.88
CA GLY A 146 5.32 -12.56 -6.99
C GLY A 146 4.56 -13.87 -7.28
N ASP A 147 4.18 -14.63 -6.24
CA ASP A 147 3.42 -15.88 -6.42
C ASP A 147 1.90 -15.67 -6.56
N ARG A 148 1.40 -14.46 -6.29
CA ARG A 148 0.01 -14.06 -6.59
C ARG A 148 -0.17 -13.60 -8.03
N ASN A 149 0.89 -13.09 -8.65
CA ASN A 149 0.86 -12.66 -10.03
C ASN A 149 0.78 -13.84 -10.99
N ARG A 150 0.07 -13.64 -12.09
CA ARG A 150 0.11 -14.54 -13.24
C ARG A 150 1.14 -14.04 -14.23
N TYR A 151 2.21 -14.79 -14.45
CA TYR A 151 3.22 -14.46 -15.45
C TYR A 151 2.93 -15.12 -16.80
N ALA A 152 3.32 -14.45 -17.88
CA ALA A 152 3.13 -14.92 -19.25
C ALA A 152 3.94 -16.20 -19.55
N THR A 153 5.12 -16.32 -18.95
CA THR A 153 6.07 -17.42 -19.14
C THR A 153 6.80 -17.74 -17.83
N GLU A 154 7.50 -18.88 -17.80
CA GLU A 154 8.35 -19.27 -16.67
C GLU A 154 9.50 -18.29 -16.41
N ALA A 155 9.89 -17.49 -17.42
CA ALA A 155 10.90 -16.45 -17.24
C ALA A 155 10.41 -15.26 -16.40
N GLN A 156 9.08 -15.17 -16.17
CA GLN A 156 8.43 -14.17 -15.30
C GLN A 156 8.78 -12.72 -15.66
N ASN A 157 8.97 -12.44 -16.95
CA ASN A 157 9.30 -11.10 -17.44
C ASN A 157 8.09 -10.19 -17.56
N LYS A 158 6.89 -10.78 -17.65
CA LYS A 158 5.65 -10.06 -17.93
C LYS A 158 4.48 -10.65 -17.17
N ILE A 159 3.76 -9.81 -16.44
CA ILE A 159 2.47 -10.19 -15.86
C ILE A 159 1.34 -10.21 -16.89
N ILE A 160 0.34 -11.03 -16.65
CA ILE A 160 -0.93 -11.04 -17.36
C ILE A 160 -2.04 -10.73 -16.36
N ARG A 161 -2.83 -9.69 -16.66
CA ARG A 161 -3.91 -9.23 -15.79
C ARG A 161 -5.15 -10.11 -15.85
N SER A 162 -5.38 -10.81 -16.95
CA SER A 162 -6.53 -11.70 -17.12
C SER A 162 -6.27 -13.13 -16.60
N ALA A 163 -7.34 -13.75 -16.11
CA ALA A 163 -7.35 -15.16 -15.73
C ALA A 163 -7.18 -16.08 -16.95
N ASN A 164 -6.78 -17.33 -16.71
CA ASN A 164 -6.79 -18.40 -17.69
C ASN A 164 -7.54 -19.63 -17.13
N PRO A 165 -8.87 -19.71 -17.36
CA PRO A 165 -9.70 -20.79 -16.82
C PRO A 165 -9.27 -22.20 -17.27
N LYS A 166 -8.61 -22.33 -18.42
CA LYS A 166 -8.17 -23.64 -18.94
C LYS A 166 -7.07 -24.27 -18.09
N ASN A 167 -6.24 -23.42 -17.47
CA ASN A 167 -5.10 -23.85 -16.66
C ASN A 167 -5.31 -23.61 -15.16
N GLY A 168 -6.51 -23.17 -14.76
CA GLY A 168 -6.83 -22.82 -13.37
C GLY A 168 -6.04 -21.62 -12.83
N GLU A 169 -5.53 -20.76 -13.71
CA GLU A 169 -4.76 -19.58 -13.31
C GLU A 169 -5.70 -18.41 -13.07
N MET A 170 -5.63 -17.85 -11.87
CA MET A 170 -6.36 -16.65 -11.48
C MET A 170 -5.70 -15.40 -12.09
N PRO A 171 -6.42 -14.27 -12.18
CA PRO A 171 -5.83 -13.05 -12.69
C PRO A 171 -4.75 -12.52 -11.74
N THR A 172 -3.85 -11.69 -12.26
CA THR A 172 -2.96 -10.90 -11.41
C THR A 172 -3.81 -9.92 -10.58
N PRO A 173 -3.64 -9.83 -9.24
CA PRO A 173 -4.39 -8.87 -8.43
C PRO A 173 -4.15 -7.43 -8.87
N GLU A 174 -5.23 -6.66 -9.01
CA GLU A 174 -5.16 -5.21 -9.31
C GLU A 174 -5.12 -4.34 -8.04
N SER A 175 -4.83 -4.97 -6.91
CA SER A 175 -4.66 -4.34 -5.60
C SER A 175 -3.19 -4.33 -5.18
N GLY A 176 -2.87 -3.47 -4.21
CA GLY A 176 -1.54 -3.32 -3.66
C GLY A 176 -1.21 -4.37 -2.60
N GLY A 177 -0.16 -4.09 -1.84
CA GLY A 177 0.26 -4.94 -0.72
C GLY A 177 -0.46 -4.59 0.58
N ILE A 178 -0.40 -3.33 0.99
CA ILE A 178 -0.94 -2.88 2.28
C ILE A 178 -1.92 -1.73 2.05
N SER A 179 -3.12 -1.87 2.61
CA SER A 179 -4.10 -0.79 2.67
C SER A 179 -4.54 -0.52 4.11
N VAL A 180 -4.55 0.75 4.50
CA VAL A 180 -5.00 1.19 5.83
C VAL A 180 -5.98 2.34 5.64
N ALA A 181 -7.19 2.17 6.16
CA ALA A 181 -8.25 3.16 6.15
C ALA A 181 -8.89 3.21 7.56
N PRO A 182 -8.42 4.13 8.43
CA PRO A 182 -9.01 4.36 9.74
C PRO A 182 -10.39 5.00 9.60
N TRP A 183 -11.12 5.05 10.71
CA TRP A 183 -12.31 5.87 10.82
C TRP A 183 -11.95 7.25 11.38
N LYS A 184 -12.96 8.11 11.59
CA LYS A 184 -12.78 9.43 12.24
C LYS A 184 -12.00 9.32 13.55
N LEU A 185 -11.12 10.29 13.82
CA LEU A 185 -10.27 10.34 15.03
C LEU A 185 -9.32 9.13 15.14
N GLY A 186 -9.04 8.48 14.02
CA GLY A 186 -8.16 7.31 13.97
C GLY A 186 -6.78 7.68 13.49
N ASP A 187 -5.78 7.28 14.24
CA ASP A 187 -4.38 7.44 13.86
C ASP A 187 -3.80 6.12 13.35
N ALA A 188 -2.82 6.21 12.47
CA ALA A 188 -2.12 5.03 11.99
C ALA A 188 -0.61 5.22 11.94
N VAL A 189 0.12 4.17 12.31
CA VAL A 189 1.57 4.06 12.10
C VAL A 189 1.86 2.88 11.19
N ILE A 190 2.42 3.15 10.02
CA ILE A 190 2.85 2.14 9.06
C ILE A 190 4.37 2.27 8.93
N ARG A 191 5.10 1.25 9.38
CA ARG A 191 6.56 1.33 9.41
C ARG A 191 7.28 0.04 9.20
N ASN A 192 8.54 0.14 8.78
CA ASN A 192 9.42 -1.02 8.57
C ASN A 192 8.78 -2.07 7.63
N CYS A 193 7.90 -1.66 6.73
CA CYS A 193 7.22 -2.56 5.82
C CYS A 193 7.89 -2.55 4.45
N ILE A 194 7.82 -3.69 3.75
CA ILE A 194 8.27 -3.82 2.37
C ILE A 194 7.10 -4.31 1.54
N VAL A 195 6.79 -3.64 0.44
CA VAL A 195 5.81 -4.10 -0.54
C VAL A 195 6.48 -4.20 -1.91
N MET A 196 6.43 -5.40 -2.48
CA MET A 196 7.05 -5.67 -3.77
C MET A 196 6.27 -6.62 -4.66
N ASN A 197 6.58 -6.55 -5.96
CA ASN A 197 5.98 -7.36 -7.00
C ASN A 197 4.45 -7.21 -7.05
N THR A 198 3.90 -6.06 -6.70
CA THR A 198 2.45 -5.81 -6.74
C THR A 198 2.04 -5.18 -8.06
N ALA A 199 0.80 -5.42 -8.50
CA ALA A 199 0.29 -4.87 -9.76
C ALA A 199 -0.94 -3.95 -9.59
N PRO A 200 -0.96 -3.02 -8.61
CA PRO A 200 -2.13 -2.22 -8.32
C PRO A 200 -2.51 -1.27 -9.46
N THR A 201 -3.78 -0.90 -9.47
CA THR A 201 -4.31 0.28 -10.18
C THR A 201 -4.11 1.58 -9.39
N ASP A 202 -4.01 1.46 -8.06
CA ASP A 202 -3.71 2.56 -7.13
C ASP A 202 -2.25 2.45 -6.61
N GLY A 203 -2.03 2.35 -5.30
CA GLY A 203 -0.71 2.29 -4.67
C GLY A 203 -0.35 0.91 -4.15
N ALA A 204 0.94 0.57 -4.16
CA ALA A 204 1.47 -0.61 -3.47
C ALA A 204 1.19 -0.50 -1.96
N PHE A 205 1.36 0.71 -1.42
CA PHE A 205 0.72 1.17 -0.19
C PHE A 205 -0.45 2.11 -0.53
N SER A 206 -1.65 1.80 -0.06
CA SER A 206 -2.84 2.65 -0.21
C SER A 206 -3.33 3.10 1.18
N ILE A 207 -2.94 4.31 1.57
CA ILE A 207 -3.11 4.82 2.94
C ILE A 207 -4.12 5.95 2.90
N TRP A 208 -5.24 5.78 3.61
CA TRP A 208 -6.33 6.72 3.65
C TRP A 208 -6.33 7.41 5.01
N GLY A 209 -6.32 8.73 5.03
CA GLY A 209 -6.63 9.52 6.21
C GLY A 209 -8.13 9.74 6.34
N HIS A 210 -8.60 10.04 7.54
CA HIS A 210 -9.96 10.49 7.79
C HIS A 210 -9.92 11.83 8.56
N GLN A 211 -11.10 12.38 8.86
CA GLN A 211 -11.27 13.56 9.71
C GLN A 211 -10.40 13.47 10.98
N SER A 212 -9.50 14.45 11.13
CA SER A 212 -8.55 14.59 12.25
C SER A 212 -7.64 13.37 12.47
N SER A 213 -7.32 12.62 11.41
CA SER A 213 -6.35 11.52 11.50
C SER A 213 -4.91 12.02 11.41
N GLU A 214 -4.05 11.50 12.28
CA GLU A 214 -2.60 11.60 12.13
C GLU A 214 -2.00 10.29 11.61
N MET A 215 -1.33 10.38 10.45
CA MET A 215 -0.80 9.24 9.72
C MET A 215 0.72 9.32 9.69
N VAL A 216 1.40 8.35 10.32
CA VAL A 216 2.86 8.24 10.30
C VAL A 216 3.25 7.08 9.39
N ILE A 217 3.93 7.39 8.29
CA ILE A 217 4.43 6.43 7.31
C ILE A 217 5.94 6.56 7.30
N GLU A 218 6.64 5.63 7.95
CA GLU A 218 8.09 5.74 8.14
C GLU A 218 8.88 4.48 7.82
N ASN A 219 10.06 4.63 7.23
CA ASN A 219 11.00 3.53 7.00
C ASN A 219 10.40 2.35 6.20
N ASN A 220 9.60 2.64 5.18
CA ASN A 220 9.00 1.64 4.30
C ASN A 220 9.66 1.59 2.92
N LEU A 221 9.60 0.42 2.27
CA LEU A 221 10.03 0.21 0.89
C LEU A 221 8.84 -0.16 0.00
N ALA A 222 8.59 0.62 -1.04
CA ALA A 222 7.82 0.19 -2.21
C ALA A 222 8.80 -0.09 -3.37
N ILE A 223 8.84 -1.32 -3.87
CA ILE A 223 9.76 -1.67 -4.97
C ILE A 223 9.16 -2.62 -6.00
N ASN A 224 9.42 -2.34 -7.29
CA ASN A 224 8.99 -3.19 -8.40
C ASN A 224 7.47 -3.44 -8.37
N ASN A 225 6.70 -2.39 -8.62
CA ASN A 225 5.25 -2.43 -8.63
C ASN A 225 4.72 -1.77 -9.90
N THR A 226 3.55 -2.17 -10.40
CA THR A 226 2.78 -1.25 -11.26
C THR A 226 2.00 -0.28 -10.38
N GLY A 227 1.43 0.79 -10.95
CA GLY A 227 0.71 1.76 -10.13
C GLY A 227 1.69 2.63 -9.36
N ASN A 228 1.27 3.24 -8.26
CA ASN A 228 2.13 4.10 -7.46
C ASN A 228 2.85 3.29 -6.38
N GLY A 229 4.00 3.77 -5.91
CA GLY A 229 4.63 3.19 -4.73
C GLY A 229 3.78 3.42 -3.48
N PHE A 230 3.48 4.69 -3.22
CA PHE A 230 2.61 5.13 -2.12
C PHE A 230 1.49 6.02 -2.66
N SER A 231 0.25 5.73 -2.30
CA SER A 231 -0.86 6.65 -2.48
C SER A 231 -1.36 7.12 -1.11
N LEU A 232 -1.30 8.43 -0.86
CA LEU A 232 -1.84 9.08 0.33
C LEU A 232 -3.16 9.73 -0.01
N HIS A 233 -4.22 9.18 0.55
CA HIS A 233 -5.60 9.49 0.26
C HIS A 233 -6.33 10.12 1.43
N THR A 234 -7.52 10.65 1.18
CA THR A 234 -8.44 11.07 2.24
C THR A 234 -9.85 10.57 1.99
N SER A 235 -10.52 10.14 3.06
CA SER A 235 -11.98 9.92 3.08
C SER A 235 -12.74 11.14 3.61
N TRP A 236 -12.04 12.25 3.87
CA TRP A 236 -12.59 13.48 4.44
C TRP A 236 -12.35 14.67 3.51
N HIS A 237 -13.45 15.26 3.03
CA HIS A 237 -13.46 16.41 2.13
C HIS A 237 -14.26 17.57 2.75
N PRO A 238 -13.65 18.34 3.68
CA PRO A 238 -14.31 19.45 4.34
C PRO A 238 -14.50 20.63 3.38
N ARG A 239 -15.56 21.42 3.58
CA ARG A 239 -15.81 22.63 2.75
C ARG A 239 -14.82 23.77 3.00
N GLU A 240 -14.19 23.79 4.18
CA GLU A 240 -13.32 24.89 4.65
C GLU A 240 -11.92 24.40 5.05
N GLY A 241 -11.48 23.23 4.57
CA GLY A 241 -10.14 22.70 4.89
C GLY A 241 -9.94 22.30 6.37
N GLN A 242 -11.00 22.28 7.19
CA GLN A 242 -10.92 21.93 8.60
C GLN A 242 -10.77 20.42 8.80
N ASP A 243 -9.94 20.03 9.78
CA ASP A 243 -9.73 18.63 10.18
C ASP A 243 -9.24 17.71 9.05
N ILE A 244 -8.53 18.25 8.06
CA ILE A 244 -7.91 17.42 7.03
C ILE A 244 -6.85 16.48 7.65
N PRO A 245 -6.72 15.24 7.15
CA PRO A 245 -5.70 14.32 7.65
C PRO A 245 -4.29 14.83 7.39
N ILE A 246 -3.41 14.56 8.36
CA ILE A 246 -2.00 14.94 8.34
C ILE A 246 -1.16 13.69 8.11
N PHE A 247 -0.22 13.77 7.17
CA PHE A 247 0.70 12.70 6.83
C PHE A 247 2.14 13.13 7.12
N THR A 248 2.77 12.41 8.04
CA THR A 248 4.23 12.42 8.22
C THR A 248 4.83 11.27 7.42
N PHE A 249 5.55 11.58 6.35
CA PHE A 249 6.12 10.62 5.42
C PHE A 249 7.64 10.68 5.47
N LYS A 250 8.27 9.78 6.23
CA LYS A 250 9.69 9.92 6.59
C LYS A 250 10.53 8.69 6.26
N ASN A 251 11.74 8.89 5.74
CA ASN A 251 12.71 7.82 5.49
C ASN A 251 12.13 6.68 4.64
N ASN A 252 11.19 6.95 3.73
CA ASN A 252 10.65 5.91 2.85
C ASN A 252 11.45 5.83 1.55
N THR A 253 11.44 4.67 0.92
CA THR A 253 12.07 4.46 -0.39
C THR A 253 11.05 3.89 -1.36
N SER A 254 10.97 4.49 -2.54
CA SER A 254 10.04 4.12 -3.59
C SER A 254 10.81 3.99 -4.91
N LEU A 255 10.90 2.75 -5.42
CA LEU A 255 11.79 2.36 -6.52
C LEU A 255 11.04 1.56 -7.60
N PHE A 256 11.32 1.84 -8.87
CA PHE A 256 10.84 1.02 -9.98
C PHE A 256 9.31 0.88 -10.02
N ASN A 257 8.58 1.98 -9.85
CA ASN A 257 7.14 1.98 -10.03
C ASN A 257 6.81 2.18 -11.52
N GLU A 258 6.19 1.16 -12.11
CA GLU A 258 5.78 1.11 -13.51
C GLU A 258 4.35 1.64 -13.68
N LYS A 259 4.00 2.10 -14.89
CA LYS A 259 2.59 2.39 -15.19
C LYS A 259 1.74 1.11 -15.04
N HIS A 260 0.42 1.24 -14.99
CA HIS A 260 -0.46 0.06 -14.93
C HIS A 260 -0.18 -0.94 -16.07
N ASP A 261 0.02 -0.45 -17.28
CA ASP A 261 0.46 -1.22 -18.44
C ASP A 261 1.25 -0.31 -19.38
N ALA A 262 1.81 -0.89 -20.45
CA ALA A 262 2.67 -0.17 -21.38
C ALA A 262 2.03 1.07 -22.02
N MET A 263 0.69 1.12 -22.11
CA MET A 263 -0.10 2.20 -22.73
C MET A 263 -0.83 3.07 -21.70
N ALA A 264 -0.92 2.65 -20.45
CA ALA A 264 -1.64 3.38 -19.41
C ALA A 264 -1.14 4.81 -19.27
N THR A 265 -2.08 5.68 -18.88
CA THR A 265 -1.85 7.11 -18.57
C THR A 265 -1.86 7.37 -17.06
N TYR A 266 -1.76 6.33 -16.24
CA TYR A 266 -1.84 6.38 -14.79
C TYR A 266 -0.93 5.32 -14.16
N GLY A 267 -0.63 5.50 -12.87
CA GLY A 267 0.39 4.74 -12.16
C GLY A 267 1.81 5.23 -12.49
N GLY A 268 2.82 4.61 -11.91
CA GLY A 268 4.22 4.93 -12.15
C GLY A 268 4.73 6.17 -11.40
N ALA A 269 4.06 6.62 -10.34
CA ALA A 269 4.59 7.64 -9.44
C ALA A 269 5.15 7.00 -8.15
N ALA A 270 6.17 7.62 -7.56
CA ALA A 270 6.74 7.12 -6.31
C ALA A 270 5.81 7.41 -5.11
N LEU A 271 5.30 8.64 -5.03
CA LEU A 271 4.36 9.13 -4.03
C LEU A 271 3.23 9.91 -4.73
N LYS A 272 1.97 9.54 -4.49
CA LYS A 272 0.80 10.26 -4.99
C LYS A 272 0.02 10.90 -3.86
N LEU A 273 -0.37 12.16 -4.06
CA LEU A 273 -1.08 12.98 -3.09
C LEU A 273 -2.52 13.26 -3.54
N GLU A 274 -3.40 13.52 -2.58
CA GLU A 274 -4.79 13.89 -2.80
C GLU A 274 -5.09 15.28 -2.24
N SER A 275 -6.04 15.99 -2.84
CA SER A 275 -6.61 17.21 -2.26
C SER A 275 -7.10 16.93 -0.84
N ASP A 276 -7.16 17.96 0.00
CA ASP A 276 -7.59 17.85 1.40
C ASP A 276 -6.70 16.89 2.23
N THR A 277 -5.41 16.89 1.95
CA THR A 277 -4.37 16.27 2.78
C THR A 277 -3.28 17.29 3.09
N GLN A 278 -2.66 17.19 4.27
CA GLN A 278 -1.43 17.89 4.59
C GLN A 278 -0.29 16.87 4.65
N VAL A 279 0.80 17.11 3.92
CA VAL A 279 1.86 16.11 3.75
C VAL A 279 3.23 16.72 3.97
N THR A 280 4.00 16.10 4.86
CA THR A 280 5.41 16.39 5.08
C THR A 280 6.24 15.18 4.71
N ALA A 281 6.94 15.24 3.58
CA ALA A 281 7.85 14.21 3.11
C ALA A 281 9.31 14.59 3.37
N THR A 282 10.01 13.78 4.17
CA THR A 282 11.40 14.03 4.56
C THR A 282 12.28 12.79 4.48
N ASP A 283 13.56 12.99 4.15
CA ASP A 283 14.56 11.93 4.11
C ASP A 283 14.20 10.75 3.18
N CYS A 284 13.34 10.97 2.17
CA CYS A 284 12.83 9.91 1.30
C CYS A 284 13.67 9.73 0.03
N VAL A 285 13.46 8.60 -0.65
CA VAL A 285 14.04 8.30 -1.96
C VAL A 285 12.93 8.00 -2.96
N PHE A 286 12.92 8.76 -4.06
CA PHE A 286 11.95 8.63 -5.14
C PHE A 286 12.68 8.43 -6.47
N ALA A 287 12.80 7.17 -6.91
CA ALA A 287 13.67 6.89 -8.05
C ALA A 287 13.18 5.81 -9.02
N PHE A 288 13.57 5.98 -10.28
CA PHE A 288 13.32 5.06 -11.39
C PHE A 288 11.84 4.77 -11.59
N ASN A 289 11.02 5.80 -11.55
CA ASN A 289 9.57 5.70 -11.74
C ASN A 289 9.21 6.04 -13.19
N ASP A 290 8.22 5.34 -13.77
CA ASP A 290 7.79 5.58 -15.16
C ASP A 290 7.18 6.97 -15.37
N TYR A 291 6.73 7.64 -14.31
CA TYR A 291 6.27 9.02 -14.33
C TYR A 291 7.04 9.92 -13.38
N TYR A 292 6.59 10.01 -12.12
CA TYR A 292 6.97 11.10 -11.24
C TYR A 292 7.63 10.61 -9.96
N GLY A 293 8.53 11.41 -9.39
CA GLY A 293 8.92 11.23 -8.00
C GLY A 293 7.72 11.45 -7.08
N VAL A 294 7.07 12.60 -7.21
CA VAL A 294 5.85 12.96 -6.48
C VAL A 294 4.77 13.45 -7.46
N ASP A 295 3.58 12.85 -7.36
CA ASP A 295 2.37 13.23 -8.11
C ASP A 295 1.43 14.02 -7.20
N ASN A 296 1.43 15.35 -7.35
CA ASN A 296 0.48 16.27 -6.74
C ASN A 296 -0.51 16.84 -7.79
N ALA A 297 -0.95 16.03 -8.76
CA ALA A 297 -1.97 16.45 -9.74
C ALA A 297 -3.28 16.91 -9.09
N LYS A 298 -3.57 16.42 -7.89
CA LYS A 298 -4.77 16.73 -7.11
C LYS A 298 -4.66 17.96 -6.22
N ARG A 299 -3.52 18.66 -6.22
CA ARG A 299 -3.33 19.95 -5.54
C ARG A 299 -3.53 19.87 -4.02
N ALA A 300 -2.92 18.88 -3.38
CA ALA A 300 -2.64 18.94 -1.94
C ALA A 300 -1.91 20.25 -1.66
N GLN A 301 -2.37 20.98 -0.63
CA GLN A 301 -1.91 22.32 -0.27
C GLN A 301 -0.91 22.23 0.89
N GLY A 302 0.03 23.17 0.95
CA GLY A 302 1.01 23.26 2.03
C GLY A 302 1.87 22.01 2.17
N VAL A 303 2.25 21.44 1.03
CA VAL A 303 3.10 20.25 0.99
C VAL A 303 4.53 20.66 1.33
N ILE A 304 5.16 19.91 2.24
CA ILE A 304 6.56 20.08 2.60
C ILE A 304 7.34 18.91 2.00
N LEU A 305 8.30 19.20 1.12
CA LEU A 305 9.24 18.23 0.58
C LEU A 305 10.64 18.66 1.00
N SER A 306 11.22 18.13 2.07
CA SER A 306 12.55 18.54 2.50
C SER A 306 13.53 17.37 2.58
N ALA A 307 14.78 17.59 2.20
CA ALA A 307 15.84 16.61 2.31
C ALA A 307 15.47 15.25 1.67
N ASN A 308 14.91 15.25 0.45
CA ASN A 308 14.60 14.03 -0.29
C ASN A 308 15.56 13.84 -1.45
N ALA A 309 15.72 12.59 -1.88
CA ALA A 309 16.62 12.21 -2.95
C ALA A 309 15.83 11.67 -4.16
N PHE A 310 16.08 12.25 -5.33
CA PHE A 310 15.40 11.92 -6.58
C PHE A 310 16.40 11.39 -7.61
N ALA A 311 15.99 10.40 -8.40
CA ALA A 311 16.80 9.91 -9.52
C ALA A 311 15.98 9.21 -10.60
N GLY A 312 16.25 9.54 -11.87
CA GLY A 312 15.79 8.73 -13.00
C GLY A 312 14.27 8.57 -13.11
N ASN A 313 13.49 9.53 -12.58
CA ASN A 313 12.05 9.60 -12.84
C ASN A 313 11.84 10.00 -14.30
N LEU A 314 11.06 9.23 -15.06
CA LEU A 314 11.05 9.35 -16.52
C LEU A 314 10.38 10.64 -17.03
N ARG A 315 9.40 11.19 -16.31
CA ARG A 315 8.67 12.39 -16.76
C ARG A 315 9.06 13.66 -16.01
N ALA A 316 9.19 13.60 -14.70
CA ALA A 316 9.58 14.72 -13.84
C ALA A 316 9.83 14.24 -12.40
N ASP A 317 10.46 15.06 -11.57
CA ASP A 317 10.59 14.78 -10.14
C ASP A 317 9.31 15.13 -9.37
N TYR A 318 8.60 16.16 -9.81
CA TYR A 318 7.34 16.62 -9.20
C TYR A 318 6.33 16.97 -10.29
N LEU A 319 5.07 16.56 -10.10
CA LEU A 319 3.92 17.02 -10.89
C LEU A 319 3.01 17.83 -9.99
N GLU A 320 2.63 19.02 -10.43
CA GLU A 320 1.56 19.80 -9.82
C GLU A 320 0.51 20.16 -10.85
N PHE A 321 -0.71 19.68 -10.63
CA PHE A 321 -1.77 19.75 -11.63
C PHE A 321 -1.32 19.16 -12.98
N ASP A 322 -0.99 20.00 -13.96
CA ASP A 322 -0.47 19.61 -15.27
C ASP A 322 1.02 19.99 -15.47
N THR A 323 1.59 20.76 -14.54
CA THR A 323 2.94 21.32 -14.57
C THR A 323 3.95 20.30 -14.08
N LYS A 324 4.87 19.92 -14.96
CA LYS A 324 5.93 18.94 -14.69
C LYS A 324 7.21 19.68 -14.35
N MET A 325 7.79 19.38 -13.19
CA MET A 325 8.95 20.07 -12.65
C MET A 325 10.05 19.07 -12.31
N ASN A 326 11.27 19.41 -12.70
CA ASN A 326 12.46 18.81 -12.12
C ASN A 326 12.89 19.63 -10.90
N LEU A 327 13.79 19.10 -10.08
CA LEU A 327 14.21 19.77 -8.84
C LEU A 327 14.78 21.18 -9.03
N ASP A 328 15.41 21.47 -10.17
CA ASP A 328 16.07 22.75 -10.44
C ASP A 328 15.11 23.93 -10.60
N VAL A 329 13.83 23.67 -10.85
CA VAL A 329 12.77 24.67 -11.00
C VAL A 329 11.66 24.53 -9.96
N LEU A 330 11.79 23.55 -9.04
CA LEU A 330 10.72 23.18 -8.12
C LEU A 330 10.33 24.32 -7.18
N GLU A 331 11.31 24.98 -6.58
CA GLU A 331 11.10 26.11 -5.64
C GLU A 331 10.50 27.35 -6.32
N ASP A 332 10.76 27.54 -7.62
CA ASP A 332 10.32 28.71 -8.37
C ASP A 332 8.91 28.55 -8.96
N GLU A 333 8.56 27.33 -9.38
CA GLU A 333 7.35 27.05 -10.19
C GLU A 333 6.22 26.37 -9.41
N ALA A 334 6.49 25.73 -8.27
CA ALA A 334 5.44 25.05 -7.50
C ALA A 334 4.63 26.05 -6.67
N GLU A 335 3.30 26.01 -6.80
CA GLU A 335 2.39 26.90 -6.09
C GLU A 335 1.89 26.29 -4.77
N ASN A 336 1.84 24.95 -4.65
CA ASN A 336 1.27 24.28 -3.47
C ASN A 336 2.32 23.69 -2.52
N LEU A 337 3.61 23.96 -2.76
CA LEU A 337 4.68 23.65 -1.82
C LEU A 337 4.86 24.80 -0.82
N ASP A 338 4.84 24.51 0.47
CA ASP A 338 5.23 25.48 1.51
C ASP A 338 6.76 25.50 1.67
N GLU A 339 7.41 24.34 1.57
CA GLU A 339 8.86 24.18 1.74
C GLU A 339 9.39 23.08 0.80
N ALA A 340 10.53 23.33 0.16
CA ALA A 340 11.18 22.41 -0.79
C ALA A 340 12.70 22.28 -0.59
N GLU A 341 13.22 22.62 0.60
CA GLU A 341 14.66 22.76 0.85
C GLU A 341 15.42 21.43 0.88
N GLU A 342 16.71 21.47 0.53
CA GLU A 342 17.67 20.36 0.64
C GLU A 342 17.31 19.08 -0.16
N ASN A 343 16.36 19.16 -1.09
CA ASN A 343 16.12 18.08 -2.05
C ASN A 343 17.31 17.96 -3.02
N VAL A 344 17.71 16.72 -3.31
CA VAL A 344 18.87 16.44 -4.16
C VAL A 344 18.51 15.53 -5.32
N ALA A 345 18.96 15.91 -6.52
CA ALA A 345 19.10 14.97 -7.62
C ALA A 345 20.39 14.18 -7.38
N ALA A 346 20.30 12.86 -7.23
CA ALA A 346 21.46 12.05 -6.89
C ALA A 346 21.58 10.82 -7.79
N GLU A 347 22.83 10.43 -8.07
CA GLU A 347 23.12 9.18 -8.76
C GLU A 347 23.23 8.05 -7.74
N PHE A 348 22.40 7.02 -7.89
CA PHE A 348 22.37 5.89 -6.97
C PHE A 348 22.83 4.61 -7.67
N GLN A 349 23.67 3.85 -6.96
CA GLN A 349 23.83 2.42 -7.25
C GLN A 349 22.82 1.64 -6.43
N ILE A 350 21.75 1.18 -7.06
CA ILE A 350 20.79 0.29 -6.40
C ILE A 350 21.35 -1.14 -6.47
N PRO A 351 21.46 -1.86 -5.33
CA PRO A 351 22.12 -3.16 -5.28
C PRO A 351 21.25 -4.31 -5.83
N ILE A 352 20.69 -4.15 -7.03
CA ILE A 352 19.85 -5.11 -7.74
C ILE A 352 20.68 -5.90 -8.78
N PRO A 353 20.35 -7.18 -9.06
CA PRO A 353 21.04 -7.97 -10.08
C PRO A 353 20.98 -7.36 -11.48
N ALA A 354 22.11 -7.40 -12.18
CA ALA A 354 22.26 -6.82 -13.51
C ALA A 354 21.33 -7.45 -14.57
N ASP A 355 21.00 -8.73 -14.42
CA ASP A 355 20.06 -9.42 -15.31
C ASP A 355 18.62 -8.92 -15.14
N TRP A 356 18.18 -8.68 -13.90
CA TRP A 356 16.90 -8.03 -13.65
C TRP A 356 16.91 -6.59 -14.17
N THR A 357 17.97 -5.82 -13.90
CA THR A 357 18.08 -4.43 -14.39
C THR A 357 18.04 -4.36 -15.91
N ALA A 358 18.71 -5.28 -16.60
CA ALA A 358 18.65 -5.36 -18.07
C ALA A 358 17.24 -5.64 -18.59
N LYS A 359 16.45 -6.48 -17.91
CA LYS A 359 15.03 -6.71 -18.25
C LYS A 359 14.21 -5.44 -18.05
N TYR A 360 14.31 -4.82 -16.86
CA TYR A 360 13.58 -3.60 -16.54
C TYR A 360 13.89 -2.46 -17.52
N ALA A 361 15.17 -2.29 -17.89
CA ALA A 361 15.61 -1.28 -18.84
C ALA A 361 15.20 -1.59 -20.30
N ALA A 362 14.89 -2.85 -20.63
CA ALA A 362 14.41 -3.25 -21.95
C ALA A 362 12.91 -2.98 -22.17
N ARG A 363 12.19 -2.50 -21.14
CA ARG A 363 10.77 -2.16 -21.27
C ARG A 363 10.58 -1.02 -22.27
N VAL A 364 9.54 -1.14 -23.09
CA VAL A 364 9.11 -0.06 -23.99
C VAL A 364 7.96 0.69 -23.32
N VAL A 365 8.26 1.86 -22.77
CA VAL A 365 7.25 2.75 -22.18
C VAL A 365 6.63 3.60 -23.28
N ILE A 366 5.36 3.36 -23.60
CA ILE A 366 4.70 4.00 -24.74
C ILE A 366 4.02 5.30 -24.28
N ASP A 367 4.22 6.36 -25.06
CA ASP A 367 3.44 7.59 -24.93
C ASP A 367 2.12 7.43 -25.70
N ARG A 368 1.02 7.28 -24.97
CA ARG A 368 -0.30 7.09 -25.55
C ARG A 368 -0.74 8.27 -26.41
N ASN A 369 -0.44 9.50 -26.00
CA ASN A 369 -0.85 10.68 -26.76
C ASN A 369 -0.11 10.75 -28.10
N ALA A 370 1.17 10.39 -28.11
CA ALA A 370 1.94 10.27 -29.35
C ALA A 370 1.44 9.08 -30.21
N ALA A 371 1.13 7.94 -29.60
CA ALA A 371 0.64 6.77 -30.33
C ALA A 371 -0.77 6.98 -30.94
N GLU A 372 -1.64 7.73 -30.26
CA GLU A 372 -2.99 8.05 -30.73
C GLU A 372 -3.00 9.19 -31.78
N ALA A 373 -1.95 10.01 -31.87
CA ALA A 373 -1.83 11.06 -32.90
C ALA A 373 -1.79 10.49 -34.33
N ASP A 374 -1.36 9.24 -34.48
CA ASP A 374 -1.30 8.51 -35.76
C ASP A 374 -2.51 7.59 -35.99
N VAL A 375 -3.47 7.52 -35.06
CA VAL A 375 -4.67 6.68 -35.20
C VAL A 375 -5.66 7.34 -36.16
N GLN A 376 -5.69 6.82 -37.39
CA GLN A 376 -6.70 7.22 -38.37
C GLN A 376 -8.08 6.69 -37.96
N ALA A 377 -9.11 7.54 -38.09
CA ALA A 377 -10.49 7.14 -37.88
C ALA A 377 -10.87 5.99 -38.82
N ILE A 378 -11.54 4.97 -38.28
CA ILE A 378 -11.99 3.84 -39.11
C ILE A 378 -13.09 4.34 -40.05
N GLY A 379 -12.93 4.13 -41.35
CA GLY A 379 -14.03 4.29 -42.31
C GLY A 379 -15.08 3.19 -42.07
N GLY A 380 -16.30 3.58 -41.69
CA GLY A 380 -17.39 2.65 -41.39
C GLY A 380 -18.74 3.35 -41.21
N TRP A 381 -19.82 2.56 -41.23
CA TRP A 381 -21.19 3.07 -41.06
C TRP A 381 -21.34 3.68 -39.65
N GLU A 382 -20.71 3.08 -38.65
CA GLU A 382 -20.75 3.49 -37.25
C GLU A 382 -20.16 4.89 -37.06
N ASN A 383 -19.02 5.17 -37.68
CA ASN A 383 -18.39 6.49 -37.65
C ASN A 383 -19.13 7.52 -38.50
N SER A 384 -19.76 7.09 -39.60
CA SER A 384 -20.66 7.96 -40.38
C SER A 384 -21.86 8.41 -39.54
N VAL A 385 -22.48 7.49 -38.80
CA VAL A 385 -23.61 7.79 -37.90
C VAL A 385 -23.17 8.68 -36.74
N ARG A 386 -22.04 8.36 -36.10
CA ARG A 386 -21.49 9.18 -35.00
C ARG A 386 -21.20 10.61 -35.47
N SER A 387 -20.62 10.77 -36.65
CA SER A 387 -20.40 12.09 -37.26
C SER A 387 -21.69 12.87 -37.49
N ILE A 388 -22.75 12.22 -37.97
CA ILE A 388 -24.07 12.86 -38.17
C ILE A 388 -24.71 13.26 -36.84
N LEU A 389 -24.47 12.49 -35.78
CA LEU A 389 -25.00 12.72 -34.44
C LEU A 389 -24.12 13.63 -33.56
N GLY A 390 -23.00 14.15 -34.09
CA GLY A 390 -22.05 14.98 -33.32
C GLY A 390 -21.31 14.22 -32.22
N LEU A 391 -21.20 12.89 -32.35
CA LEU A 391 -20.51 12.01 -31.40
C LEU A 391 -19.06 11.77 -31.84
N ASN A 392 -18.17 11.52 -30.86
CA ASN A 392 -16.78 11.17 -31.12
C ASN A 392 -16.65 9.90 -31.98
N LEU A 393 -15.76 9.96 -32.99
CA LEU A 393 -15.45 8.84 -33.88
C LEU A 393 -14.64 7.76 -33.14
N GLN A 394 -14.79 6.52 -33.57
CA GLN A 394 -14.01 5.37 -33.10
C GLN A 394 -12.72 5.24 -33.93
N GLY A 395 -11.57 5.19 -33.25
CA GLY A 395 -10.26 4.90 -33.84
C GLY A 395 -9.98 3.40 -33.98
N THR A 396 -8.85 3.05 -34.60
CA THR A 396 -8.32 1.68 -34.59
C THR A 396 -7.67 1.36 -33.24
N ASP A 397 -7.81 0.10 -32.78
CA ASP A 397 -7.10 -0.37 -31.59
C ASP A 397 -5.58 -0.36 -31.83
N LEU A 398 -4.84 0.39 -31.01
CA LEU A 398 -3.37 0.32 -30.99
C LEU A 398 -2.95 -1.01 -30.33
N LYS A 399 -2.56 -1.99 -31.16
CA LYS A 399 -1.95 -3.25 -30.68
C LYS A 399 -0.45 -3.08 -30.44
N ILE A 400 -0.08 -2.15 -29.57
CA ILE A 400 1.30 -2.03 -29.12
C ILE A 400 1.39 -2.71 -27.76
N ASP A 401 2.21 -3.76 -27.70
CA ASP A 401 2.44 -4.57 -26.51
C ASP A 401 3.94 -4.70 -26.27
N THR A 402 4.33 -4.99 -25.03
CA THR A 402 5.72 -5.16 -24.61
C THR A 402 5.94 -6.57 -24.09
N ASP A 403 7.13 -7.15 -24.33
CA ASP A 403 7.50 -8.48 -23.84
C ASP A 403 7.94 -8.48 -22.36
N VAL A 404 8.17 -7.29 -21.80
CA VAL A 404 8.55 -7.09 -20.40
C VAL A 404 7.62 -6.06 -19.76
N TRP A 405 6.98 -6.44 -18.66
CA TRP A 405 6.17 -5.55 -17.83
C TRP A 405 6.02 -6.13 -16.42
N LEU A 406 6.52 -5.43 -15.41
CA LEU A 406 6.67 -5.93 -14.05
C LEU A 406 7.42 -7.29 -13.99
N PRO A 407 8.69 -7.37 -14.43
CA PRO A 407 9.48 -8.59 -14.29
C PRO A 407 9.65 -8.94 -12.80
N ARG A 408 9.51 -10.22 -12.42
CA ARG A 408 9.64 -10.62 -11.01
C ARG A 408 10.99 -10.22 -10.45
N LEU A 409 10.99 -9.48 -9.35
CA LEU A 409 12.18 -9.19 -8.55
C LEU A 409 12.28 -10.21 -7.41
N GLY A 410 13.48 -10.72 -7.15
CA GLY A 410 13.73 -11.64 -6.05
C GLY A 410 13.58 -10.95 -4.69
N LEU A 411 13.01 -11.65 -3.71
CA LEU A 411 12.79 -11.11 -2.36
C LEU A 411 14.07 -10.56 -1.73
N GLU A 412 15.17 -11.31 -1.78
CA GLU A 412 16.45 -10.87 -1.21
C GLU A 412 16.98 -9.60 -1.88
N ASP A 413 16.78 -9.46 -3.19
CA ASP A 413 17.23 -8.28 -3.94
C ASP A 413 16.42 -7.04 -3.53
N GLY A 414 15.09 -7.21 -3.36
CA GLY A 414 14.21 -6.18 -2.82
C GLY A 414 14.63 -5.73 -1.42
N ILE A 415 14.85 -6.68 -0.50
CA ILE A 415 15.30 -6.40 0.87
C ILE A 415 16.66 -5.70 0.87
N LYS A 416 17.60 -6.13 0.03
CA LYS A 416 18.92 -5.52 -0.09
C LYS A 416 18.85 -4.08 -0.58
N ALA A 417 17.97 -3.79 -1.54
CA ALA A 417 17.70 -2.42 -1.98
C ALA A 417 17.08 -1.56 -0.88
N GLY A 418 16.13 -2.08 -0.11
CA GLY A 418 15.55 -1.36 1.03
C GLY A 418 16.53 -1.13 2.18
N SER A 419 17.44 -2.07 2.40
CA SER A 419 18.41 -1.99 3.51
C SER A 419 19.56 -1.01 3.26
N SER A 420 19.60 -0.37 2.10
CA SER A 420 20.66 0.54 1.70
C SER A 420 20.23 2.00 1.87
N LYS A 421 21.08 2.80 2.50
CA LYS A 421 20.94 4.27 2.46
C LYS A 421 21.47 4.82 1.15
N TYR A 422 20.72 5.76 0.56
CA TYR A 422 21.04 6.38 -0.71
C TYR A 422 21.62 7.77 -0.50
N ALA A 423 22.64 8.12 -1.30
CA ALA A 423 23.51 9.28 -1.05
C ALA A 423 23.94 9.41 0.43
N THR A 424 24.23 8.27 1.06
CA THR A 424 24.65 8.11 2.47
C THR A 424 23.63 8.47 3.56
N LEU A 425 22.50 9.11 3.22
CA LEU A 425 21.57 9.67 4.21
C LEU A 425 20.12 9.22 4.00
N TYR A 426 19.66 9.15 2.76
CA TYR A 426 18.23 9.10 2.44
C TYR A 426 17.68 7.69 2.33
N GLY A 427 16.37 7.59 2.53
CA GLY A 427 15.58 6.39 2.32
C GLY A 427 15.46 5.50 3.56
N CYS A 428 14.83 4.36 3.36
CA CYS A 428 14.64 3.39 4.43
C CYS A 428 15.94 2.65 4.74
N GLN A 429 15.94 1.91 5.84
CA GLN A 429 17.04 1.08 6.29
C GLN A 429 16.51 -0.08 7.12
N ASN A 430 17.33 -1.13 7.26
CA ASN A 430 17.00 -2.23 8.15
C ASN A 430 16.84 -1.70 9.60
N PRO A 431 15.66 -1.87 10.24
CA PRO A 431 15.42 -1.40 11.60
C PRO A 431 16.25 -2.15 12.67
N GLY A 432 16.88 -3.27 12.31
CA GLY A 432 17.73 -4.06 13.19
C GLY A 432 16.97 -4.93 14.19
N VAL A 433 17.72 -5.46 15.16
CA VAL A 433 17.20 -6.39 16.18
C VAL A 433 16.65 -5.61 17.38
N SER A 434 15.41 -5.92 17.78
CA SER A 434 14.83 -5.43 19.04
C SER A 434 14.56 -6.55 20.04
N GLY A 435 14.47 -6.18 21.33
CA GLY A 435 14.24 -7.08 22.46
C GLY A 435 12.82 -7.68 22.52
N PRO A 436 12.50 -8.42 23.60
CA PRO A 436 11.20 -9.10 23.75
C PRO A 436 10.01 -8.12 23.81
N ILE A 437 8.80 -8.65 23.64
CA ILE A 437 7.53 -7.92 23.81
C ILE A 437 7.45 -7.41 25.26
N ASP A 438 7.33 -6.09 25.45
CA ASP A 438 7.05 -5.46 26.75
C ASP A 438 5.54 -5.41 27.07
#